data_AF-A0A954A7D5-F1
#
_entry.id   AF-A0A954A7D5-F1
#
_cell.length_a   1.000
_cell.length_b   1.000
_cell.length_c   1.000
_cell.angle_alpha   90.00
_cell.angle_beta   90.00
_cell.angle_gamma   90.00
#
_symmetry.space_group_name_H-M   'P 1'
#
loop_
_entity.id
_entity.type
_entity.pdbx_description
1 polymer ?
#
loop_
_entity_poly.entity_id
_entity_poly.type
_entity_poly.pdbx_seq_one_letter_code
_entity_poly.pdbx_strand_id
1 'polypeptide(L)'
;MVSCRFGLGLLVVVLVSGCLKEDPAPPTPSRPAEPTTPSKAPTTSPETTLSATPTAPGTEAGGSAPGNEIAAAPAGASIPTDGYHPSRDPLVNPADLFQSMPDDPSLIDTEATLLRNMDGNPASLNPLFGSSTYEFYLNALLFDGLFTFDKDMEWQINESMVEEFEESADHKIYRVTLREGLKWHDGVPFTADDIVFSYENIMDDRVPCPSQRTGTDELETVRAVSPRVVEFVHKTPLPTSKWNVLFSIVPKHIYEVDKTGNPDLKSGPHNNKYNRAPIGNGPYKFVRWDENDKIVLER
;
A
#
# COMPACT_ATOMS: atom_id res chain seq x y z
N MET A 1 -22.41 23.81 -21.55
CA MET A 1 -21.83 23.90 -20.20
C MET A 1 -21.02 22.64 -19.96
N VAL A 2 -19.71 22.86 -19.81
CA VAL A 2 -18.67 22.03 -19.20
C VAL A 2 -18.67 20.53 -19.53
N SER A 3 -17.94 20.23 -20.60
CA SER A 3 -17.09 19.05 -20.67
C SER A 3 -15.91 19.25 -19.71
N CYS A 4 -15.60 18.26 -18.88
CA CYS A 4 -14.26 18.11 -18.32
C CYS A 4 -13.95 16.63 -18.19
N ARG A 5 -13.10 16.13 -19.08
CA ARG A 5 -12.46 14.82 -19.00
C ARG A 5 -11.41 14.89 -17.88
N PHE A 6 -11.53 14.05 -16.85
CA PHE A 6 -10.46 13.81 -15.89
C PHE A 6 -9.53 12.72 -16.45
N GLY A 7 -8.28 13.11 -16.69
CA GLY A 7 -7.18 12.21 -17.06
C GLY A 7 -6.20 12.12 -15.89
N LEU A 8 -6.13 10.92 -15.33
CA LEU A 8 -5.10 10.25 -14.54
C LEU A 8 -3.76 10.96 -14.26
N GLY A 9 -3.29 10.79 -13.02
CA GLY A 9 -1.88 10.82 -12.65
C GLY A 9 -1.65 11.60 -11.35
N LEU A 10 -1.76 10.95 -10.19
CA LEU A 10 -1.37 11.55 -8.92
C LEU A 10 -0.38 10.65 -8.17
N LEU A 11 0.55 11.32 -7.51
CA LEU A 11 1.94 10.94 -7.30
C LEU A 11 2.16 10.59 -5.82
N VAL A 12 2.24 9.28 -5.57
CA VAL A 12 3.26 8.56 -4.77
C VAL A 12 3.42 8.89 -3.26
N VAL A 13 3.30 7.82 -2.46
CA VAL A 13 3.61 7.73 -1.03
C VAL A 13 5.03 7.27 -0.79
N VAL A 14 5.68 7.92 0.16
CA VAL A 14 7.11 7.82 0.48
C VAL A 14 7.39 6.68 1.47
N LEU A 15 8.28 5.74 1.13
CA LEU A 15 8.90 4.72 1.98
C LEU A 15 10.19 4.22 1.34
N VAL A 16 11.33 4.20 2.08
CA VAL A 16 12.78 4.22 1.71
C VAL A 16 13.38 2.92 1.11
N SER A 17 14.13 3.03 0.02
CA SER A 17 15.12 2.04 -0.48
C SER A 17 16.40 2.81 -0.78
N GLY A 18 17.51 2.33 -0.22
CA GLY A 18 18.76 3.06 -0.14
C GLY A 18 19.41 3.29 -1.51
N CYS A 19 19.73 4.55 -1.80
CA CYS A 19 20.72 4.90 -2.81
C CYS A 19 22.06 5.15 -2.11
N LEU A 20 23.15 4.66 -2.71
CA LEU A 20 24.51 5.03 -2.35
C LEU A 20 24.71 6.53 -2.58
N LYS A 21 25.53 7.19 -1.76
CA LYS A 21 25.90 8.61 -1.97
C LYS A 21 26.50 8.82 -3.36
N GLU A 22 25.86 9.63 -4.20
CA GLU A 22 26.41 10.04 -5.50
C GLU A 22 27.44 11.17 -5.35
N ASP A 23 28.51 11.10 -6.15
CA ASP A 23 29.44 12.21 -6.39
C ASP A 23 28.77 13.33 -7.21
N PRO A 24 29.20 14.61 -7.07
CA PRO A 24 28.51 15.73 -7.70
C PRO A 24 28.53 15.68 -9.25
N ALA A 25 27.34 15.77 -9.85
CA ALA A 25 27.15 15.73 -11.30
C ALA A 25 27.85 16.88 -12.06
N PRO A 26 28.35 16.65 -13.29
CA PRO A 26 28.93 17.69 -14.14
C PRO A 26 27.84 18.63 -14.71
N PRO A 27 28.19 19.89 -15.05
CA PRO A 27 27.20 20.91 -15.42
C PRO A 27 26.53 20.65 -16.79
N THR A 28 25.23 20.88 -16.84
CA THR A 28 24.36 20.73 -18.02
C THR A 28 24.63 21.81 -19.08
N PRO A 29 24.70 21.47 -20.39
CA PRO A 29 24.79 22.48 -21.45
C PRO A 29 23.45 23.19 -21.70
N SER A 30 23.50 24.51 -21.86
CA SER A 30 22.34 25.39 -22.06
C SER A 30 21.66 25.22 -23.43
N ARG A 31 20.33 25.14 -23.44
CA ARG A 31 19.47 25.10 -24.64
C ARG A 31 19.47 26.45 -25.40
N PRO A 32 19.55 26.50 -26.75
CA PRO A 32 19.38 27.75 -27.50
C PRO A 32 17.91 28.23 -27.49
N ALA A 33 17.72 29.55 -27.53
CA ALA A 33 16.42 30.20 -27.47
C ALA A 33 15.58 30.02 -28.75
N GLU A 34 14.27 29.86 -28.59
CA GLU A 34 13.28 29.76 -29.66
C GLU A 34 12.66 31.15 -29.93
N PRO A 35 12.43 31.56 -31.20
CA PRO A 35 11.95 32.90 -31.51
C PRO A 35 10.43 33.04 -31.38
N THR A 36 10.01 34.14 -30.75
CA THR A 36 8.61 34.57 -30.51
C THR A 36 7.95 35.19 -31.74
N THR A 37 6.66 34.89 -31.97
CA THR A 37 5.79 35.67 -32.88
C THR A 37 4.36 35.81 -32.28
N PRO A 38 3.65 36.94 -32.46
CA PRO A 38 2.61 37.38 -31.52
C PRO A 38 1.14 37.14 -31.95
N SER A 39 0.28 37.23 -30.93
CA SER A 39 -1.19 37.09 -30.85
C SER A 39 -2.02 38.02 -31.75
N LYS A 40 -3.18 37.53 -32.22
CA LYS A 40 -4.38 38.34 -32.55
C LYS A 40 -5.68 37.50 -32.48
N ALA A 41 -6.72 38.10 -31.92
CA ALA A 41 -8.15 37.74 -31.99
C ALA A 41 -8.95 39.07 -32.14
N PRO A 42 -10.30 39.11 -32.18
CA PRO A 42 -11.35 38.20 -32.68
C PRO A 42 -12.34 38.91 -33.65
N THR A 43 -13.28 38.22 -34.33
CA THR A 43 -14.47 38.88 -34.94
C THR A 43 -15.69 37.96 -35.07
N THR A 44 -16.72 38.28 -34.26
CA THR A 44 -18.20 38.19 -34.34
C THR A 44 -18.97 37.16 -35.21
N SER A 45 -19.98 36.54 -34.58
CA SER A 45 -21.20 35.87 -35.10
C SER A 45 -22.20 36.84 -35.77
N PRO A 46 -23.32 36.39 -36.41
CA PRO A 46 -24.53 35.99 -35.64
C PRO A 46 -25.34 34.79 -36.20
N GLU A 47 -26.36 34.45 -35.41
CA GLU A 47 -27.26 33.30 -35.35
C GLU A 47 -28.29 33.17 -36.50
N THR A 48 -28.81 31.94 -36.73
CA THR A 48 -30.25 31.74 -37.02
C THR A 48 -30.72 30.33 -36.59
N THR A 49 -32.00 30.24 -36.27
CA THR A 49 -32.71 29.35 -35.34
C THR A 49 -33.54 28.24 -36.03
N LEU A 50 -34.02 27.26 -35.22
CA LEU A 50 -35.22 26.39 -35.38
C LEU A 50 -35.15 25.27 -36.46
N SER A 51 -35.72 24.07 -36.34
CA SER A 51 -36.40 23.26 -35.30
C SER A 51 -36.75 21.88 -35.93
N ALA A 52 -36.98 20.87 -35.08
CA ALA A 52 -37.79 19.64 -35.27
C ALA A 52 -37.31 18.44 -36.14
N THR A 53 -37.20 17.29 -35.46
CA THR A 53 -37.24 15.87 -35.93
C THR A 53 -38.68 15.50 -36.39
N PRO A 54 -39.00 14.38 -37.12
CA PRO A 54 -38.55 12.99 -36.85
C PRO A 54 -38.40 12.00 -38.05
N THR A 55 -37.91 10.79 -37.73
CA THR A 55 -38.16 9.47 -38.38
C THR A 55 -37.17 8.94 -39.44
N ALA A 56 -36.64 7.72 -39.18
CA ALA A 56 -35.98 6.78 -40.10
C ALA A 56 -37.03 6.10 -41.04
N PRO A 57 -36.73 5.19 -42.01
CA PRO A 57 -35.51 4.40 -42.27
C PRO A 57 -35.09 4.32 -43.77
N GLY A 58 -33.95 3.67 -44.07
CA GLY A 58 -33.70 3.16 -45.44
C GLY A 58 -32.24 3.13 -45.89
N THR A 59 -31.76 1.92 -46.18
CA THR A 59 -30.51 1.54 -46.86
C THR A 59 -30.48 2.03 -48.32
N GLU A 60 -29.34 2.52 -48.82
CA GLU A 60 -28.64 2.10 -50.06
C GLU A 60 -27.65 3.16 -50.61
N ALA A 61 -26.79 2.67 -51.50
CA ALA A 61 -25.46 3.15 -51.86
C ALA A 61 -25.38 4.35 -52.85
N GLY A 62 -24.19 4.99 -52.85
CA GLY A 62 -23.51 5.41 -54.09
C GLY A 62 -23.60 6.90 -54.48
N GLY A 63 -22.48 7.63 -54.38
CA GLY A 63 -22.32 8.94 -55.00
C GLY A 63 -20.97 9.63 -54.71
N SER A 64 -20.03 9.55 -55.66
CA SER A 64 -18.76 10.31 -55.78
C SER A 64 -19.04 11.82 -56.00
N ALA A 65 -18.34 12.81 -55.44
CA ALA A 65 -16.96 13.30 -55.69
C ALA A 65 -16.75 14.61 -54.84
N PRO A 66 -15.62 15.39 -54.89
CA PRO A 66 -14.28 15.16 -55.43
C PRO A 66 -13.16 15.37 -54.36
N GLY A 67 -11.92 15.13 -54.77
CA GLY A 67 -10.76 14.93 -53.89
C GLY A 67 -10.16 16.18 -53.24
N ASN A 68 -9.48 15.91 -52.14
CA ASN A 68 -8.40 16.73 -51.62
C ASN A 68 -7.17 15.82 -51.52
N GLU A 69 -6.17 16.06 -52.37
CA GLU A 69 -4.86 15.43 -52.26
C GLU A 69 -4.26 15.77 -50.89
N ILE A 70 -4.13 14.78 -50.02
CA ILE A 70 -3.22 14.88 -48.88
C ILE A 70 -1.85 14.48 -49.43
N ALA A 71 -0.96 15.46 -49.52
CA ALA A 71 0.43 15.23 -49.86
C ALA A 71 1.03 14.15 -48.96
N ALA A 72 1.61 13.13 -49.58
CA ALA A 72 2.28 12.04 -48.88
C ALA A 72 3.37 12.61 -47.97
N ALA A 73 3.33 12.25 -46.69
CA ALA A 73 4.41 12.49 -45.76
C ALA A 73 5.70 11.80 -46.27
N PRO A 74 6.87 12.42 -46.12
CA PRO A 74 8.12 11.81 -46.56
C PRO A 74 8.34 10.49 -45.81
N ALA A 75 8.44 9.40 -46.58
CA ALA A 75 8.95 8.14 -46.10
C ALA A 75 10.42 8.32 -45.72
N GLY A 76 10.75 8.24 -44.42
CA GLY A 76 12.14 8.38 -44.01
C GLY A 76 12.39 8.66 -42.54
N ALA A 77 11.77 7.90 -41.64
CA ALA A 77 12.38 7.58 -40.35
C ALA A 77 11.69 6.31 -39.84
N SER A 78 12.30 5.16 -40.08
CA SER A 78 11.91 3.93 -39.41
C SER A 78 12.03 4.16 -37.90
N ILE A 79 10.91 4.14 -37.18
CA ILE A 79 10.95 3.92 -35.74
C ILE A 79 11.64 2.56 -35.56
N PRO A 80 12.73 2.47 -34.77
CA PRO A 80 13.37 1.19 -34.50
C PRO A 80 12.30 0.20 -34.02
N THR A 81 12.20 -0.96 -34.68
CA THR A 81 11.26 -2.03 -34.33
C THR A 81 11.61 -2.75 -33.02
N ASP A 82 12.75 -2.42 -32.42
CA ASP A 82 13.04 -2.79 -31.05
C ASP A 82 12.16 -1.92 -30.15
N GLY A 83 10.95 -2.42 -29.88
CA GLY A 83 10.06 -1.84 -28.87
C GLY A 83 10.77 -1.68 -27.53
N TYR A 84 10.22 -0.82 -26.67
CA TYR A 84 10.72 -0.62 -25.32
C TYR A 84 10.91 -1.96 -24.59
N HIS A 85 12.15 -2.21 -24.15
CA HIS A 85 12.49 -3.43 -23.41
C HIS A 85 12.94 -3.04 -21.99
N PRO A 86 12.10 -3.23 -20.97
CA PRO A 86 12.36 -2.71 -19.61
C PRO A 86 13.64 -3.24 -18.98
N SER A 87 14.10 -4.43 -19.36
CA SER A 87 15.37 -4.97 -18.83
C SER A 87 16.63 -4.22 -19.31
N ARG A 88 16.50 -3.37 -20.34
CA ARG A 88 17.59 -2.56 -20.92
C ARG A 88 17.49 -1.10 -20.52
N ASP A 89 16.40 -0.70 -19.85
CA ASP A 89 16.24 0.67 -19.36
C ASP A 89 17.03 0.82 -18.06
N PRO A 90 18.10 1.62 -18.03
CA PRO A 90 18.89 1.82 -16.82
C PRO A 90 18.12 2.54 -15.71
N LEU A 91 16.98 3.19 -16.00
CA LEU A 91 16.11 3.76 -14.97
C LEU A 91 15.21 2.69 -14.30
N VAL A 92 14.96 1.58 -14.99
CA VAL A 92 14.09 0.49 -14.49
C VAL A 92 14.91 -0.69 -13.98
N ASN A 93 16.07 -0.94 -14.57
CA ASN A 93 16.97 -2.02 -14.24
C ASN A 93 18.43 -1.52 -14.21
N PRO A 94 18.78 -0.64 -13.26
CA PRO A 94 20.15 -0.18 -13.13
C PRO A 94 21.07 -1.35 -12.74
N ALA A 95 22.35 -1.25 -13.10
CA ALA A 95 23.31 -2.35 -12.90
C ALA A 95 23.55 -2.71 -11.42
N ASP A 96 23.17 -1.81 -10.52
CA ASP A 96 23.25 -1.94 -9.07
C ASP A 96 21.94 -2.46 -8.43
N LEU A 97 20.85 -2.65 -9.19
CA LEU A 97 19.55 -3.06 -8.65
C LEU A 97 19.59 -4.36 -7.83
N PHE A 98 20.53 -5.24 -8.15
CA PHE A 98 20.72 -6.54 -7.49
C PHE A 98 22.00 -6.62 -6.66
N GLN A 99 22.68 -5.49 -6.43
CA GLN A 99 23.82 -5.46 -5.52
C GLN A 99 23.32 -5.63 -4.09
N SER A 100 24.05 -6.42 -3.30
CA SER A 100 23.79 -6.53 -1.87
C SER A 100 24.02 -5.17 -1.19
N MET A 101 23.25 -4.91 -0.14
CA MET A 101 23.47 -3.74 0.71
C MET A 101 24.94 -3.68 1.16
N PRO A 102 25.59 -2.50 1.14
CA PRO A 102 26.97 -2.37 1.60
C PRO A 102 27.10 -2.75 3.08
N ASP A 103 28.18 -3.45 3.43
CA ASP A 103 28.49 -3.78 4.83
C ASP A 103 28.85 -2.55 5.66
N ASP A 104 29.38 -1.50 5.01
CA ASP A 104 29.72 -0.21 5.65
C ASP A 104 28.47 0.69 5.73
N PRO A 105 27.93 0.94 6.94
CA PRO A 105 26.73 1.76 7.09
C PRO A 105 26.92 3.22 6.65
N SER A 106 28.16 3.72 6.57
CA SER A 106 28.43 5.11 6.16
C SER A 106 28.12 5.40 4.68
N LEU A 107 28.04 4.33 3.89
CA LEU A 107 27.65 4.34 2.48
C LEU A 107 26.13 4.35 2.28
N ILE A 108 25.37 4.08 3.35
CA ILE A 108 23.90 4.07 3.32
C ILE A 108 23.39 5.48 3.59
N ASP A 109 22.60 6.02 2.67
CA ASP A 109 21.86 7.25 2.91
C ASP A 109 20.63 6.96 3.79
N THR A 110 20.74 7.26 5.08
CA THR A 110 19.67 7.07 6.06
C THR A 110 18.58 8.13 6.00
N GLU A 111 18.83 9.24 5.29
CA GLU A 111 17.88 10.35 5.12
C GLU A 111 17.15 10.29 3.77
N ALA A 112 17.42 9.25 2.98
CA ALA A 112 16.81 9.03 1.69
C ALA A 112 15.29 8.88 1.78
N THR A 113 14.61 9.25 0.70
CA THR A 113 13.15 9.15 0.51
C THR A 113 12.91 8.24 -0.69
N LEU A 114 12.36 7.03 -0.51
CA LEU A 114 11.83 6.26 -1.66
C LEU A 114 10.38 6.60 -1.87
N LEU A 115 9.99 6.61 -3.13
CA LEU A 115 8.68 6.99 -3.62
C LEU A 115 8.05 5.72 -4.20
N ARG A 116 6.99 5.21 -3.58
CA ARG A 116 6.21 4.07 -4.05
C ARG A 116 4.84 4.47 -4.60
N ASN A 117 4.64 4.27 -5.90
CA ASN A 117 3.34 4.47 -6.52
C ASN A 117 2.32 3.43 -6.00
N MET A 118 1.10 3.91 -5.75
CA MET A 118 -0.04 3.08 -5.41
C MET A 118 -1.17 3.38 -6.40
N ASP A 119 -1.69 2.36 -7.06
CA ASP A 119 -2.75 2.48 -8.07
C ASP A 119 -4.15 2.72 -7.46
N GLY A 120 -4.26 2.77 -6.13
CA GLY A 120 -5.52 2.97 -5.42
C GLY A 120 -5.32 3.49 -4.00
N ASN A 121 -6.41 4.03 -3.44
CA ASN A 121 -6.43 4.52 -2.06
C ASN A 121 -6.85 3.40 -1.09
N PRO A 122 -6.17 3.27 0.06
CA PRO A 122 -6.67 2.41 1.12
C PRO A 122 -7.98 2.96 1.68
N ALA A 123 -8.93 2.08 1.99
CA ALA A 123 -10.17 2.45 2.67
C ALA A 123 -9.97 2.65 4.18
N SER A 124 -8.99 1.95 4.75
CA SER A 124 -8.70 1.94 6.19
C SER A 124 -7.25 1.51 6.43
N LEU A 125 -6.56 2.16 7.35
CA LEU A 125 -5.25 1.73 7.87
C LEU A 125 -5.36 0.97 9.19
N ASN A 126 -6.58 0.71 9.69
CA ASN A 126 -6.77 -0.28 10.75
C ASN A 126 -6.60 -1.68 10.14
N PRO A 127 -5.61 -2.47 10.59
CA PRO A 127 -5.26 -3.72 9.95
C PRO A 127 -6.32 -4.82 10.13
N LEU A 128 -7.25 -4.69 11.10
CA LEU A 128 -8.41 -5.60 11.21
C LEU A 128 -9.34 -5.53 10.01
N PHE A 129 -9.38 -4.40 9.30
CA PHE A 129 -10.35 -4.16 8.21
C PHE A 129 -9.69 -4.00 6.84
N GLY A 130 -8.40 -4.31 6.72
CA GLY A 130 -7.70 -4.31 5.43
C GLY A 130 -8.15 -5.46 4.54
N SER A 131 -8.48 -5.16 3.28
CA SER A 131 -9.01 -6.15 2.32
C SER A 131 -8.43 -6.01 0.91
N SER A 132 -7.53 -5.06 0.66
CA SER A 132 -6.83 -4.91 -0.61
C SER A 132 -5.31 -4.89 -0.41
N THR A 133 -4.59 -5.07 -1.51
CA THR A 133 -3.12 -5.01 -1.51
C THR A 133 -2.58 -3.66 -1.03
N TYR A 134 -3.34 -2.57 -1.22
CA TYR A 134 -2.96 -1.23 -0.81
C TYR A 134 -2.86 -1.10 0.71
N GLU A 135 -3.85 -1.61 1.45
CA GLU A 135 -3.77 -1.64 2.91
C GLU A 135 -2.64 -2.56 3.38
N PHE A 136 -2.48 -3.75 2.77
CA PHE A 136 -1.46 -4.69 3.18
C PHE A 136 -0.04 -4.12 3.04
N TYR A 137 0.24 -3.37 1.98
CA TYR A 137 1.54 -2.71 1.81
C TYR A 137 1.85 -1.69 2.90
N LEU A 138 0.86 -0.89 3.32
CA LEU A 138 1.05 0.10 4.36
C LEU A 138 1.10 -0.54 5.75
N ASN A 139 0.24 -1.54 5.99
CA ASN A 139 0.18 -2.23 7.27
C ASN A 139 1.48 -2.99 7.57
N ALA A 140 2.12 -3.59 6.56
CA ALA A 140 3.43 -4.25 6.72
C ALA A 140 4.57 -3.31 7.15
N LEU A 141 4.35 -2.00 7.14
CA LEU A 141 5.33 -0.98 7.52
C LEU A 141 4.95 -0.29 8.83
N LEU A 142 3.64 -0.12 9.03
CA LEU A 142 3.06 0.47 10.23
C LEU A 142 3.01 -0.51 11.41
N PHE A 143 2.84 -1.80 11.15
CA PHE A 143 2.61 -2.83 12.16
C PHE A 143 3.57 -4.02 11.97
N ASP A 144 4.11 -4.51 13.09
CA ASP A 144 4.93 -5.71 13.12
C ASP A 144 4.15 -6.87 13.74
N GLY A 145 4.17 -8.02 13.07
CA GLY A 145 3.60 -9.28 13.55
C GLY A 145 4.61 -10.12 14.35
N LEU A 146 4.13 -11.22 14.95
CA LEU A 146 4.99 -12.15 15.71
C LEU A 146 5.85 -13.05 14.80
N PHE A 147 5.40 -13.26 13.58
CA PHE A 147 6.02 -14.15 12.61
C PHE A 147 6.04 -13.49 11.24
N THR A 148 6.96 -13.91 10.39
CA THR A 148 7.21 -13.36 9.06
C THR A 148 7.62 -14.47 8.09
N PHE A 149 7.96 -14.11 6.86
CA PHE A 149 8.51 -15.02 5.86
C PHE A 149 9.87 -14.51 5.40
N ASP A 150 10.78 -15.43 5.11
CA ASP A 150 12.02 -15.09 4.43
C ASP A 150 11.83 -15.00 2.90
N LYS A 151 12.92 -14.71 2.19
CA LYS A 151 12.94 -14.59 0.72
C LYS A 151 12.52 -15.85 -0.03
N ASP A 152 12.59 -17.01 0.62
CA ASP A 152 12.23 -18.31 0.05
C ASP A 152 10.79 -18.69 0.42
N MET A 153 10.04 -17.76 1.06
CA MET A 153 8.68 -17.96 1.57
C MET A 153 8.57 -18.98 2.69
N GLU A 154 9.69 -19.26 3.38
CA GLU A 154 9.68 -20.09 4.57
C GLU A 154 9.22 -19.26 5.77
N TRP A 155 8.38 -19.88 6.61
CA TRP A 155 7.85 -19.24 7.81
C TRP A 155 8.97 -19.06 8.85
N GLN A 156 9.05 -17.86 9.42
CA GLN A 156 10.08 -17.48 10.39
C GLN A 156 9.45 -16.75 11.60
N ILE A 157 10.14 -16.79 12.75
CA ILE A 157 9.84 -15.87 13.85
C ILE A 157 10.24 -14.45 13.45
N ASN A 158 9.45 -13.46 13.85
CA ASN A 158 9.88 -12.08 13.71
C ASN A 158 10.82 -11.74 14.88
N GLU A 159 12.12 -11.75 14.60
CA GLU A 159 13.15 -11.47 15.60
C GLU A 159 13.09 -10.06 16.20
N SER A 160 12.36 -9.09 15.61
CA SER A 160 12.15 -7.78 16.25
C SER A 160 11.17 -7.86 17.42
N MET A 161 10.25 -8.84 17.39
CA MET A 161 9.12 -8.97 18.31
C MET A 161 9.24 -10.17 19.26
N VAL A 162 9.78 -11.27 18.77
CA VAL A 162 9.80 -12.56 19.48
C VAL A 162 11.20 -12.89 19.97
N GLU A 163 11.31 -13.21 21.25
CA GLU A 163 12.51 -13.75 21.87
C GLU A 163 12.57 -15.27 21.76
N GLU A 164 11.42 -15.94 21.96
CA GLU A 164 11.35 -17.40 21.95
C GLU A 164 9.98 -17.89 21.44
N PHE A 165 10.01 -19.00 20.71
CA PHE A 165 8.83 -19.72 20.25
C PHE A 165 8.96 -21.20 20.61
N GLU A 166 7.96 -21.73 21.31
CA GLU A 166 7.87 -23.14 21.66
C GLU A 166 6.57 -23.74 21.12
N GLU A 167 6.68 -24.90 20.48
CA GLU A 167 5.55 -25.73 20.07
C GLU A 167 5.45 -26.95 21.00
N SER A 168 4.26 -27.20 21.55
CA SER A 168 4.04 -28.36 22.41
C SER A 168 4.16 -29.68 21.64
N ALA A 169 4.51 -30.76 22.34
CA ALA A 169 4.69 -32.08 21.73
C ALA A 169 3.43 -32.67 21.07
N ASP A 170 2.25 -32.18 21.44
CA ASP A 170 0.97 -32.55 20.82
C ASP A 170 0.54 -31.61 19.68
N HIS A 171 1.38 -30.63 19.32
CA HIS A 171 1.18 -29.65 18.25
C HIS A 171 -0.08 -28.78 18.41
N LYS A 172 -0.54 -28.61 19.66
CA LYS A 172 -1.75 -27.81 19.95
C LYS A 172 -1.45 -26.46 20.57
N ILE A 173 -0.34 -26.31 21.28
CA ILE A 173 -0.02 -25.09 22.01
C ILE A 173 1.22 -24.48 21.38
N TYR A 174 1.06 -23.24 20.91
CA TYR A 174 2.17 -22.38 20.53
C TYR A 174 2.37 -21.34 21.61
N ARG A 175 3.53 -21.38 22.27
CA ARG A 175 3.91 -20.37 23.26
C ARG A 175 4.90 -19.41 22.62
N VAL A 176 4.63 -18.12 22.78
CA VAL A 176 5.48 -17.04 22.27
C VAL A 176 5.91 -16.17 23.44
N THR A 177 7.23 -16.01 23.59
CA THR A 177 7.84 -15.04 24.50
C THR A 177 8.23 -13.81 23.71
N LEU A 178 7.62 -12.68 24.03
CA LEU A 178 7.88 -11.37 23.43
C LEU A 178 9.20 -10.80 23.92
N ARG A 179 9.93 -10.06 23.08
CA ARG A 179 11.11 -9.30 23.50
C ARG A 179 10.79 -8.27 24.58
N GLU A 180 11.83 -7.89 25.32
CA GLU A 180 11.73 -6.78 26.28
C GLU A 180 11.65 -5.43 25.59
N GLY A 181 10.93 -4.50 26.22
CA GLY A 181 10.93 -3.09 25.82
C GLY A 181 10.11 -2.76 24.56
N LEU A 182 9.31 -3.70 24.05
CA LEU A 182 8.40 -3.45 22.94
C LEU A 182 7.39 -2.35 23.29
N LYS A 183 7.15 -1.45 22.34
CA LYS A 183 6.25 -0.31 22.49
C LYS A 183 5.49 -0.04 21.20
N TRP A 184 4.28 0.46 21.37
CA TRP A 184 3.55 1.17 20.33
C TRP A 184 4.23 2.50 20.00
N HIS A 185 3.90 3.09 18.85
CA HIS A 185 4.48 4.35 18.38
C HIS A 185 4.19 5.54 19.31
N ASP A 186 3.15 5.46 20.13
CA ASP A 186 2.79 6.44 21.17
C ASP A 186 3.54 6.24 22.50
N GLY A 187 4.39 5.21 22.57
CA GLY A 187 5.22 4.88 23.73
C GLY A 187 4.54 3.96 24.75
N VAL A 188 3.27 3.59 24.56
CA VAL A 188 2.60 2.61 25.41
C VAL A 188 3.26 1.23 25.23
N PRO A 189 3.52 0.47 26.32
CA PRO A 189 4.09 -0.86 26.19
C PRO A 189 3.23 -1.79 25.32
N PHE A 190 3.88 -2.52 24.41
CA PHE A 190 3.26 -3.61 23.67
C PHE A 190 3.36 -4.90 24.49
N THR A 191 2.23 -5.59 24.71
CA THR A 191 2.16 -6.74 25.62
C THR A 191 1.33 -7.89 25.05
N ALA A 192 1.38 -9.04 25.72
CA ALA A 192 0.54 -10.19 25.41
C ALA A 192 -0.97 -9.87 25.43
N ASP A 193 -1.39 -8.87 26.20
CA ASP A 193 -2.78 -8.42 26.25
C ASP A 193 -3.25 -7.81 24.93
N ASP A 194 -2.37 -7.14 24.19
CA ASP A 194 -2.70 -6.57 22.86
C ASP A 194 -2.96 -7.70 21.86
N ILE A 195 -2.19 -8.78 21.95
CA ILE A 195 -2.30 -9.97 21.11
C ILE A 195 -3.63 -10.67 21.42
N VAL A 196 -3.89 -10.96 22.70
CA VAL A 196 -5.15 -11.57 23.14
C VAL A 196 -6.33 -10.74 22.68
N PHE A 197 -6.31 -9.42 22.92
CA PHE A 197 -7.36 -8.52 22.48
C PHE A 197 -7.58 -8.61 20.96
N SER A 198 -6.53 -8.58 20.16
CA SER A 198 -6.64 -8.64 18.70
C SER A 198 -7.29 -9.93 18.23
N TYR A 199 -6.80 -11.07 18.72
CA TYR A 199 -7.30 -12.39 18.35
C TYR A 199 -8.73 -12.64 18.80
N GLU A 200 -9.09 -12.25 20.03
CA GLU A 200 -10.47 -12.34 20.52
C GLU A 200 -11.44 -11.56 19.62
N ASN A 201 -11.03 -10.38 19.14
CA ASN A 201 -11.87 -9.58 18.25
C ASN A 201 -11.95 -10.15 16.84
N ILE A 202 -10.87 -10.75 16.32
CA ILE A 202 -10.92 -11.41 15.01
C ILE A 202 -11.90 -12.60 15.03
N MET A 203 -11.89 -13.35 16.13
CA MET A 203 -12.79 -14.49 16.38
C MET A 203 -14.24 -14.07 16.72
N ASP A 204 -14.49 -12.81 17.07
CA ASP A 204 -15.83 -12.32 17.39
C ASP A 204 -16.64 -12.06 16.12
N ASP A 205 -17.76 -12.76 15.97
CA ASP A 205 -18.65 -12.64 14.80
C ASP A 205 -19.19 -11.23 14.58
N ARG A 206 -19.25 -10.40 15.62
CA ARG A 206 -19.71 -9.02 15.55
C ARG A 206 -18.72 -8.09 14.85
N VAL A 207 -17.43 -8.45 14.80
CA VAL A 207 -16.37 -7.64 14.19
C VAL A 207 -16.23 -8.01 12.70
N PRO A 208 -16.55 -7.13 11.74
CA PRO A 208 -16.63 -7.48 10.32
C PRO A 208 -15.25 -7.51 9.65
N CYS A 209 -14.42 -8.48 10.01
CA CYS A 209 -13.03 -8.66 9.56
C CYS A 209 -12.80 -9.99 8.80
N PRO A 210 -13.59 -10.31 7.75
CA PRO A 210 -13.54 -11.63 7.10
C PRO A 210 -12.15 -12.00 6.55
N SER A 211 -11.39 -11.02 6.04
CA SER A 211 -10.03 -11.22 5.53
C SER A 211 -9.02 -11.63 6.60
N GLN A 212 -9.27 -11.30 7.87
CA GLN A 212 -8.41 -11.68 8.99
C GLN A 212 -8.93 -12.93 9.71
N ARG A 213 -10.21 -13.30 9.53
CA ARG A 213 -10.84 -14.36 10.31
C ARG A 213 -10.45 -15.77 9.87
N THR A 214 -10.23 -16.00 8.57
CA THR A 214 -9.95 -17.33 8.02
C THR A 214 -8.74 -17.98 8.70
N GLY A 215 -8.94 -19.06 9.44
CA GLY A 215 -7.89 -19.77 10.20
C GLY A 215 -7.96 -19.55 11.72
N THR A 216 -8.50 -18.41 12.18
CA THR A 216 -8.71 -18.20 13.62
C THR A 216 -9.80 -19.10 14.21
N ASP A 217 -10.67 -19.65 13.37
CA ASP A 217 -11.68 -20.63 13.74
C ASP A 217 -11.08 -21.97 14.19
N GLU A 218 -9.82 -22.25 13.90
CA GLU A 218 -9.09 -23.42 14.40
C GLU A 218 -8.46 -23.18 15.80
N LEU A 219 -8.48 -21.94 16.29
CA LEU A 219 -8.04 -21.60 17.65
C LEU A 219 -9.18 -21.87 18.64
N GLU A 220 -8.86 -22.58 19.72
CA GLU A 220 -9.72 -22.75 20.88
C GLU A 220 -9.69 -21.51 21.75
N THR A 221 -8.49 -20.97 22.01
CA THR A 221 -8.30 -19.74 22.78
C THR A 221 -6.92 -19.14 22.54
N VAL A 222 -6.79 -17.85 22.80
CA VAL A 222 -5.51 -17.15 22.90
C VAL A 222 -5.46 -16.52 24.29
N ARG A 223 -4.41 -16.79 25.07
CA ARG A 223 -4.33 -16.32 26.46
C ARG A 223 -2.96 -15.76 26.81
N ALA A 224 -2.95 -14.71 27.60
CA ALA A 224 -1.73 -14.17 28.20
C ALA A 224 -1.38 -15.00 29.45
N VAL A 225 -0.21 -15.63 29.45
CA VAL A 225 0.37 -16.30 30.62
C VAL A 225 1.10 -15.29 31.51
N SER A 226 1.69 -14.27 30.87
CA SER A 226 2.30 -13.10 31.52
C SER A 226 2.27 -11.92 30.54
N PRO A 227 2.65 -10.69 30.95
CA PRO A 227 2.71 -9.54 30.03
C PRO A 227 3.58 -9.77 28.78
N ARG A 228 4.54 -10.70 28.83
CA ARG A 228 5.45 -11.04 27.73
C ARG A 228 5.21 -12.42 27.14
N VAL A 229 4.31 -13.23 27.68
CA VAL A 229 4.12 -14.61 27.23
C VAL A 229 2.67 -14.82 26.85
N VAL A 230 2.46 -15.19 25.59
CA VAL A 230 1.14 -15.54 25.04
C VAL A 230 1.13 -16.99 24.59
N GLU A 231 -0.01 -17.65 24.79
CA GLU A 231 -0.27 -19.00 24.29
C GLU A 231 -1.45 -18.99 23.31
N PHE A 232 -1.21 -19.57 22.13
CA PHE A 232 -2.24 -19.91 21.16
C PHE A 232 -2.58 -21.39 21.32
N VAL A 233 -3.83 -21.68 21.66
CA VAL A 233 -4.33 -23.04 21.86
C VAL A 233 -5.18 -23.42 20.65
N HIS A 234 -4.77 -24.46 19.93
CA HIS A 234 -5.47 -24.98 18.76
C HIS A 234 -6.43 -26.09 19.13
N LYS A 235 -7.59 -26.13 18.47
CA LYS A 235 -8.58 -27.20 18.64
C LYS A 235 -8.00 -28.55 18.21
N THR A 236 -7.31 -28.55 17.06
CA THR A 236 -6.71 -29.74 16.46
C THR A 236 -5.28 -29.45 15.97
N PRO A 237 -4.39 -30.45 15.97
CA PRO A 237 -3.03 -30.29 15.46
C PRO A 237 -3.05 -30.43 13.94
N LEU A 238 -2.99 -29.31 13.22
CA LEU A 238 -2.96 -29.28 11.77
C LEU A 238 -1.56 -28.84 11.29
N PRO A 239 -1.04 -29.38 10.18
CA PRO A 239 0.19 -28.86 9.56
C PRO A 239 0.11 -27.36 9.23
N THR A 240 -1.11 -26.85 9.07
CA THR A 240 -1.41 -25.46 8.78
C THR A 240 -1.55 -24.57 10.02
N SER A 241 -1.41 -25.09 11.25
CA SER A 241 -1.61 -24.32 12.48
C SER A 241 -0.71 -23.07 12.58
N LYS A 242 0.46 -23.08 11.94
CA LYS A 242 1.36 -21.91 11.85
C LYS A 242 0.72 -20.70 11.15
N TRP A 243 -0.22 -20.92 10.24
CA TRP A 243 -0.93 -19.84 9.56
C TRP A 243 -1.91 -19.12 10.47
N ASN A 244 -2.41 -19.81 11.50
CA ASN A 244 -3.42 -19.27 12.41
C ASN A 244 -2.85 -18.22 13.37
N VAL A 245 -1.52 -18.03 13.41
CA VAL A 245 -0.83 -17.10 14.31
C VAL A 245 -0.18 -15.91 13.59
N LEU A 246 -0.53 -15.68 12.32
CA LEU A 246 0.03 -14.62 11.47
C LEU A 246 -0.83 -13.34 11.37
N PHE A 247 -1.83 -13.20 12.23
CA PHE A 247 -2.80 -12.12 12.09
C PHE A 247 -2.32 -10.81 12.69
N SER A 248 -2.94 -9.74 12.20
CA SER A 248 -2.63 -8.37 12.60
C SER A 248 -2.95 -8.12 14.07
N ILE A 249 -2.08 -7.36 14.74
CA ILE A 249 -2.22 -6.98 16.14
C ILE A 249 -2.53 -5.49 16.20
N VAL A 250 -3.52 -5.12 17.01
CA VAL A 250 -3.94 -3.73 17.22
C VAL A 250 -3.75 -3.30 18.68
N PRO A 251 -3.48 -2.01 18.94
CA PRO A 251 -3.32 -1.47 20.28
C PRO A 251 -4.61 -1.59 21.10
N LYS A 252 -4.61 -2.46 22.12
CA LYS A 252 -5.78 -2.68 22.98
C LYS A 252 -6.24 -1.38 23.62
N HIS A 253 -5.31 -0.57 24.13
CA HIS A 253 -5.59 0.69 24.82
C HIS A 253 -6.32 1.72 23.94
N ILE A 254 -6.26 1.59 22.62
CA ILE A 254 -6.95 2.46 21.67
C ILE A 254 -8.34 1.94 21.32
N TYR A 255 -8.49 0.63 21.14
CA TYR A 255 -9.72 0.06 20.57
C TYR A 255 -10.66 -0.54 21.63
N GLU A 256 -10.17 -0.88 22.82
CA GLU A 256 -11.02 -1.48 23.87
C GLU A 256 -12.14 -0.53 24.34
N VAL A 257 -11.88 0.77 24.29
CA VAL A 257 -12.84 1.83 24.64
C VAL A 257 -14.08 1.83 23.75
N ASP A 258 -13.96 1.42 22.49
CA ASP A 258 -15.08 1.37 21.55
C ASP A 258 -15.98 0.13 21.79
N LYS A 259 -15.47 -0.94 22.43
CA LYS A 259 -16.26 -2.16 22.69
C LYS A 259 -17.53 -1.87 23.47
N THR A 260 -17.49 -0.91 24.38
CA THR A 260 -18.66 -0.51 25.17
C THR A 260 -19.52 0.45 24.35
N GLY A 261 -20.32 -0.11 23.44
CA GLY A 261 -21.26 0.61 22.59
C GLY A 261 -21.11 0.30 21.10
N ASN A 262 -19.91 -0.03 20.65
CA ASN A 262 -19.60 -0.39 19.25
C ASN A 262 -18.82 -1.71 19.21
N PRO A 263 -19.49 -2.86 19.50
CA PRO A 263 -18.83 -4.16 19.56
C PRO A 263 -18.23 -4.61 18.22
N ASP A 264 -18.60 -3.98 17.10
CA ASP A 264 -18.03 -4.24 15.78
C ASP A 264 -16.63 -3.63 15.57
N LEU A 265 -16.16 -2.77 16.48
CA LEU A 265 -14.88 -2.04 16.40
C LEU A 265 -14.64 -1.23 15.11
N LYS A 266 -15.64 -1.09 14.24
CA LYS A 266 -15.53 -0.43 12.93
C LYS A 266 -16.27 0.91 12.89
N SER A 267 -17.40 1.00 13.57
CA SER A 267 -18.26 2.19 13.58
C SER A 267 -17.92 3.18 14.70
N GLY A 268 -17.11 2.74 15.67
CA GLY A 268 -16.77 3.51 16.87
C GLY A 268 -15.87 4.73 16.62
N PRO A 269 -15.89 5.71 17.53
CA PRO A 269 -15.14 6.96 17.39
C PRO A 269 -13.62 6.76 17.36
N HIS A 270 -13.06 5.77 18.07
CA HIS A 270 -11.62 5.53 18.04
C HIS A 270 -11.21 4.91 16.72
N ASN A 271 -11.99 3.95 16.18
CA ASN A 271 -11.74 3.48 14.82
C ASN A 271 -11.81 4.61 13.80
N ASN A 272 -12.83 5.47 13.85
CA ASN A 272 -12.96 6.60 12.91
C ASN A 272 -11.78 7.59 12.96
N LYS A 273 -11.08 7.67 14.09
CA LYS A 273 -9.88 8.49 14.26
C LYS A 273 -8.62 7.76 13.78
N TYR A 274 -8.40 6.54 14.26
CA TYR A 274 -7.12 5.83 14.07
C TYR A 274 -7.08 4.99 12.80
N ASN A 275 -8.19 4.76 12.11
CA ASN A 275 -8.18 4.12 10.79
C ASN A 275 -7.57 5.01 9.69
N ARG A 276 -7.38 6.31 9.93
CA ARG A 276 -6.67 7.23 9.02
C ARG A 276 -5.38 7.80 9.59
N ALA A 277 -5.12 7.56 10.88
CA ALA A 277 -3.91 7.98 11.57
C ALA A 277 -3.50 6.89 12.58
N PRO A 278 -3.08 5.70 12.10
CA PRO A 278 -2.85 4.55 12.95
C PRO A 278 -1.66 4.76 13.88
N ILE A 279 -1.77 4.16 15.07
CA ILE A 279 -0.65 3.97 15.98
C ILE A 279 -0.29 2.49 15.88
N GLY A 280 0.89 2.20 15.36
CA GLY A 280 1.38 0.85 15.18
C GLY A 280 2.61 0.56 16.02
N ASN A 281 3.27 -0.54 15.70
CA ASN A 281 4.49 -1.03 16.36
C ASN A 281 5.58 -1.41 15.35
N GLY A 282 5.33 -1.16 14.06
CA GLY A 282 6.24 -1.48 12.97
C GLY A 282 7.37 -0.46 12.79
N PRO A 283 8.23 -0.67 11.78
CA PRO A 283 9.42 0.13 11.54
C PRO A 283 9.15 1.58 11.08
N TYR A 284 7.92 1.90 10.68
CA TYR A 284 7.54 3.25 10.27
C TYR A 284 6.28 3.72 10.99
N LYS A 285 6.22 5.02 11.30
CA LYS A 285 5.11 5.72 11.94
C LYS A 285 4.32 6.52 10.92
N PHE A 286 3.03 6.66 11.17
CA PHE A 286 2.18 7.54 10.39
C PHE A 286 2.49 9.01 10.66
N VAL A 287 2.66 9.81 9.61
CA VAL A 287 2.82 11.27 9.69
C VAL A 287 1.55 11.99 9.24
N ARG A 288 1.11 11.73 8.00
CA ARG A 288 -0.06 12.39 7.41
C ARG A 288 -0.66 11.60 6.25
N TRP A 289 -1.94 11.86 5.99
CA TRP A 289 -2.67 11.36 4.83
C TRP A 289 -3.38 12.51 4.13
N ASP A 290 -2.89 12.84 2.94
CA ASP A 290 -3.56 13.70 1.99
C ASP A 290 -4.44 12.83 1.10
N GLU A 291 -5.76 12.93 1.29
CA GLU A 291 -6.71 12.07 0.60
C GLU A 291 -6.61 12.22 -0.92
N ASN A 292 -6.53 11.07 -1.61
CA ASN A 292 -6.28 10.94 -3.05
C ASN A 292 -4.90 11.43 -3.55
N ASP A 293 -3.99 11.90 -2.69
CA ASP A 293 -2.65 12.33 -3.10
C ASP A 293 -1.58 11.40 -2.54
N LYS A 294 -1.32 11.47 -1.23
CA LYS A 294 -0.26 10.70 -0.57
C LYS A 294 -0.48 10.51 0.92
N ILE A 295 -0.06 9.36 1.40
CA ILE A 295 0.29 9.07 2.78
C ILE A 295 1.80 9.33 2.94
N VAL A 296 2.22 9.77 4.12
CA VAL A 296 3.63 9.93 4.47
C VAL A 296 3.90 9.20 5.77
N LEU A 297 4.98 8.41 5.76
CA LEU A 297 5.47 7.68 6.91
C LEU A 297 6.89 8.12 7.24
N GLU A 298 7.29 8.00 8.50
CA GLU A 298 8.65 8.30 8.99
C GLU A 298 9.18 7.15 9.85
N ARG A 299 10.50 7.07 10.04
CA ARG A 299 11.15 6.02 10.85
C ARG A 299 11.14 6.35 12.34
#